data_AF-A0A4Q5AZY4-F1
#
_entry.id   AF-A0A4Q5AZY4-F1
#
_cell.length_a   1.000
_cell.length_b   1.000
_cell.length_c   1.000
_cell.angle_alpha   90.00
_cell.angle_beta   90.00
_cell.angle_gamma   90.00
#
_symmetry.space_group_name_H-M   'P 1'
#
loop_
_entity.id
_entity.type
_entity.pdbx_description
1 polymer ?
#
loop_
_entity_poly.entity_id
_entity_poly.type
_entity_poly.pdbx_seq_one_letter_code
_entity_poly.pdbx_strand_id
1 'polypeptide(L)' 'MGWFSSGDDGMYQVVIKHAFWPDEVVLDRVSMSEAESYRRQHAYEGKELIIQPSGTRS' A
#
# COMPACT_ATOMS: atom_id res chain seq x y z
N MET A 1 8.56 11.73 -24.89
CA MET A 1 8.32 12.02 -23.46
C MET A 1 7.06 11.29 -23.07
N GLY A 2 7.15 10.31 -22.17
CA GLY A 2 6.01 9.45 -21.81
C GLY A 2 5.00 10.23 -20.98
N TRP A 3 3.81 10.42 -21.54
CA TRP A 3 2.67 10.98 -20.83
C TRP A 3 2.08 9.84 -20.01
N PHE A 4 2.54 9.67 -18.78
CA PHE A 4 1.76 8.95 -17.78
C PHE A 4 0.60 9.89 -17.38
N SER A 5 -0.42 9.92 -18.23
CA SER A 5 -1.74 10.40 -17.85
C SER A 5 -2.25 9.46 -16.79
N SER A 6 -2.29 9.90 -15.54
CA SER A 6 -3.28 9.50 -14.53
C SER A 6 -3.09 10.38 -13.30
N GLY A 7 -3.83 11.49 -13.28
CA GLY A 7 -4.17 12.19 -12.04
C GLY A 7 -5.19 11.39 -11.21
N ASP A 8 -5.05 10.07 -11.19
CA ASP A 8 -5.48 9.26 -10.06
C ASP A 8 -4.30 9.36 -9.09
N ASP A 9 -4.34 10.35 -8.18
CA ASP A 9 -3.78 10.15 -6.86
C ASP A 9 -4.64 9.06 -6.18
N GLY A 10 -4.63 7.87 -6.77
CA GLY A 10 -5.26 6.68 -6.26
C GLY A 10 -4.67 6.51 -4.89
N MET A 11 -5.49 6.69 -3.88
CA MET A 11 -5.07 6.51 -2.51
C MET A 11 -4.66 5.05 -2.37
N TYR A 12 -3.49 4.77 -1.81
CA TYR A 12 -3.00 3.42 -1.56
C TYR A 12 -3.09 3.11 -0.07
N GLN A 13 -3.13 1.82 0.23
CA GLN A 13 -3.03 1.30 1.58
C GLN A 13 -1.95 0.22 1.62
N VAL A 14 -1.28 0.12 2.76
CA VAL A 14 -0.33 -0.95 3.04
C VAL A 14 -0.99 -1.93 3.98
N VAL A 15 -1.01 -3.18 3.58
CA VAL A 15 -1.64 -4.28 4.29
C VAL A 15 -0.59 -5.31 4.63
N ILE A 16 -0.57 -5.73 5.89
CA ILE A 16 0.20 -6.88 6.35
C ILE A 16 -0.65 -8.12 6.15
N LYS A 17 -0.16 -9.04 5.33
CA LYS A 17 -0.73 -10.39 5.19
C LYS A 17 -0.18 -11.26 6.31
N HIS A 18 -1.10 -11.89 7.03
CA HIS A 18 -0.78 -12.89 8.03
C HIS A 18 -1.22 -14.27 7.54
N ALA A 19 -0.44 -15.31 7.84
CA ALA A 19 -0.78 -16.68 7.43
C ALA A 19 -1.99 -17.25 8.19
N PHE A 20 -2.21 -16.79 9.43
CA PHE A 20 -3.22 -17.35 10.35
C PHE A 20 -4.15 -16.30 10.96
N TRP A 21 -3.96 -15.03 10.63
CA TRP A 21 -4.71 -13.90 11.16
C TRP A 21 -5.33 -13.10 10.01
N PRO A 22 -6.41 -12.35 10.26
CA PRO A 22 -6.93 -11.43 9.26
C PRO A 22 -5.87 -10.41 8.85
N ASP A 23 -6.00 -9.95 7.61
CA ASP A 23 -5.17 -8.89 7.06
C ASP A 23 -5.24 -7.62 7.93
N GLU A 24 -4.08 -7.02 8.21
CA GLU A 24 -4.00 -5.80 9.01
C GLU A 24 -3.63 -4.61 8.12
N VAL A 25 -4.47 -3.59 8.09
CA VAL A 25 -4.17 -2.33 7.40
C VAL A 25 -3.31 -1.46 8.32
N VAL A 26 -2.06 -1.23 7.94
CA VAL A 26 -1.11 -0.43 8.73
C VAL A 26 -0.98 1.00 8.24
N LEU A 27 -1.25 1.23 6.96
CA LEU A 27 -1.37 2.57 6.37
C LEU A 27 -2.57 2.58 5.45
N ASP A 28 -3.37 3.63 5.52
CA ASP A 28 -4.53 3.84 4.66
C ASP A 28 -4.47 5.25 4.07
N ARG A 29 -5.00 5.39 2.85
CA ARG A 29 -5.05 6.64 2.09
C ARG A 29 -3.74 7.42 2.02
N VAL A 30 -2.66 6.71 1.71
CA VAL A 30 -1.33 7.28 1.47
C VAL A 30 -1.01 7.33 -0.01
N SER A 31 -0.05 8.17 -0.40
CA SER A 31 0.48 8.15 -1.76
C SER A 31 1.23 6.85 -2.06
N MET A 32 1.37 6.49 -3.34
CA MET A 32 2.15 5.31 -3.76
C MET A 32 3.58 5.37 -3.21
N SER A 33 4.21 6.55 -3.28
CA SER A 33 5.59 6.75 -2.81
C SER A 33 5.72 6.54 -1.29
N GLU A 34 4.75 6.96 -0.49
CA GLU A 34 4.73 6.71 0.95
C GLU A 34 4.53 5.23 1.25
N ALA A 35 3.58 4.57 0.57
CA ALA A 35 3.32 3.14 0.71
C ALA A 35 4.58 2.31 0.38
N GLU A 36 5.30 2.65 -0.68
CA GLU A 36 6.55 2.00 -1.06
C GLU A 36 7.69 2.26 -0.09
N SER A 37 7.78 3.48 0.45
CA SER A 37 8.78 3.82 1.46
C SER A 37 8.58 2.98 2.72
N TYR A 38 7.33 2.90 3.20
CA TYR A 38 6.98 2.10 4.37
C TYR A 38 7.23 0.61 4.12
N ARG A 39 6.77 0.08 2.98
CA ARG A 39 7.02 -1.32 2.59
C ARG A 39 8.52 -1.63 2.60
N ARG A 40 9.37 -0.77 2.05
CA ARG A 40 10.83 -0.98 2.03
C ARG A 40 11.46 -0.95 3.41
N GLN A 41 11.00 -0.07 4.30
CA GLN A 41 11.49 0.01 5.68
C GLN A 41 11.13 -1.24 6.49
N HIS A 42 9.92 -1.78 6.31
CA HIS A 42 9.40 -2.89 7.11
C HIS A 42 9.46 -4.26 6.44
N ALA A 43 9.88 -4.37 5.17
CA ALA A 43 10.02 -5.64 4.45
C ALA A 43 10.99 -6.64 5.10
N TYR A 44 11.88 -6.18 5.98
CA TYR A 44 12.87 -7.01 6.65
C TYR A 44 12.37 -7.71 7.91
N GLU A 45 11.17 -7.39 8.41
CA GLU A 45 10.63 -7.97 9.66
C GLU A 45 9.95 -9.34 9.48
N GLY A 46 10.07 -9.98 8.31
CA GLY A 46 9.44 -11.27 8.04
C GLY A 46 7.91 -11.22 7.89
N LYS A 47 7.34 -10.02 7.78
CA LYS A 47 5.94 -9.77 7.50
C LYS A 47 5.74 -9.48 6.01
N GLU A 48 4.76 -10.12 5.39
CA GLU A 48 4.44 -9.87 3.99
C GLU A 48 3.61 -8.58 3.88
N LEU A 49 4.25 -7.51 3.40
CA LEU A 49 3.64 -6.20 3.20
C LEU A 49 3.24 -6.04 1.72
N ILE A 50 1.94 -5.85 1.49
CA ILE A 50 1.35 -5.65 0.16
C ILE A 50 0.77 -4.24 0.07
N ILE A 51 1.04 -3.57 -1.05
CA ILE A 51 0.44 -2.27 -1.38
C ILE A 51 -0.74 -2.54 -2.29
N GLN A 52 -1.91 -2.01 -1.94
CA GLN A 52 -3.12 -2.14 -2.75
C GLN A 52 -3.85 -0.80 -2.79
N PRO A 53 -4.68 -0.53 -3.80
CA PRO A 53 -5.51 0.66 -3.81
C PRO A 53 -6.41 0.68 -2.56
N SER A 54 -6.41 1.81 -1.86
CA SER A 54 -7.40 2.13 -0.83
C SER A 54 -8.71 2.36 -1.56
N GLY A 55 -9.55 1.33 -1.56
CA GLY A 55 -10.83 1.38 -2.26
C GLY A 55 -11.61 2.60 -1.78
N THR A 56 -11.93 3.50 -2.71
CA THR A 56 -12.99 4.49 -2.53
C THR A 56 -14.27 3.72 -2.25
N ARG A 57 -14.60 3.56 -0.97
CA ARG A 57 -15.91 3.06 -0.55
C ARG A 57 -16.93 4.03 -1.15
N SER A 58 -17.58 3.57 -2.21
CA SER A 58 -18.63 4.29 -2.96
C SER A 58 -19.80 4.68 -2.05
#